data_AF-A0A924RFL7-F1
#
_entry.id   AF-A0A924RFL7-F1
#
_cell.length_a   1.000
_cell.length_b   1.000
_cell.length_c   1.000
_cell.angle_alpha   90.00
_cell.angle_beta   90.00
_cell.angle_gamma   90.00
#
_symmetry.space_group_name_H-M   'P 1'
#
loop_
_entity.id
_entity.type
_entity.pdbx_description
1 polymer ?
#
loop_
_entity_poly.entity_id
_entity_poly.type
_entity_poly.pdbx_seq_one_letter_code
_entity_poly.pdbx_strand_id
1 'polypeptide(L)'
;MSVLANACDCHMHIFGDPAMYPPATWRAYDPVPLGLDRYDKEAARMGFARVVFVQPSAYGTDNSCMLAALLARGPTSRGVAVIDDATSETTLVVLPAAGTIGVRLNLGGNGIPRPA
;
A
#
# COMPACT_ATOMS: atom_id res chain seq x y z
N MET A 1 6.23 -19.05 -16.18
CA MET A 1 4.88 -19.38 -15.66
C MET A 1 3.89 -18.50 -16.41
N SER A 2 2.84 -19.07 -16.99
CA SER A 2 1.76 -18.27 -17.61
C SER A 2 0.56 -18.24 -16.67
N VAL A 3 0.21 -17.05 -16.17
CA VAL A 3 -1.09 -16.81 -15.52
C VAL A 3 -2.16 -16.54 -16.59
N LEU A 4 -3.44 -16.57 -16.17
CA LEU A 4 -4.55 -16.21 -17.05
C LEU A 4 -4.43 -14.76 -17.52
N ALA A 5 -4.97 -14.47 -18.71
CA ALA A 5 -5.09 -13.09 -19.18
C ALA A 5 -5.83 -12.23 -18.14
N ASN A 6 -5.38 -11.00 -17.95
CA ASN A 6 -5.92 -10.05 -16.97
C ASN A 6 -5.82 -10.50 -15.50
N ALA A 7 -4.88 -11.40 -15.17
CA ALA A 7 -4.57 -11.78 -13.80
C ALA A 7 -4.25 -10.55 -12.95
N CYS A 8 -4.71 -10.59 -11.69
CA CYS A 8 -4.50 -9.55 -10.69
C CYS A 8 -3.67 -10.11 -9.55
N ASP A 9 -2.60 -9.41 -9.22
CA ASP A 9 -1.93 -9.57 -7.94
C ASP A 9 -2.73 -8.78 -6.89
N CYS A 10 -3.45 -9.48 -6.02
CA CYS A 10 -4.41 -8.86 -5.12
C CYS A 10 -3.80 -8.42 -3.78
N HIS A 11 -2.50 -8.62 -3.55
CA HIS A 11 -1.86 -8.24 -2.28
C HIS A 11 -0.37 -7.96 -2.49
N MET A 12 -0.02 -6.69 -2.68
CA MET A 12 1.37 -6.24 -2.77
C MET A 12 1.62 -4.99 -1.93
N HIS A 13 2.82 -4.85 -1.38
CA HIS A 13 3.27 -3.66 -0.66
C HIS A 13 4.32 -2.91 -1.49
N ILE A 14 4.29 -1.57 -1.47
CA ILE A 14 5.34 -0.73 -2.05
C ILE A 14 6.11 -0.07 -0.91
N PHE A 15 7.43 -0.11 -1.00
CA PHE A 15 8.32 0.56 -0.04
C PHE A 15 9.19 1.55 -0.79
N GLY A 16 8.97 2.84 -0.55
CA GLY A 16 9.70 3.92 -1.19
C GLY A 16 11.03 4.24 -0.51
N ASP A 17 11.69 5.28 -1.02
CA ASP A 17 12.89 5.84 -0.39
C ASP A 17 12.55 6.31 1.05
N PRO A 18 13.25 5.84 2.10
CA PRO A 18 12.99 6.24 3.48
C PRO A 18 13.17 7.74 3.74
N ALA A 19 13.93 8.45 2.90
CA ALA A 19 14.07 9.90 2.97
C ALA A 19 12.80 10.64 2.51
N MET A 20 12.02 10.04 1.60
CA MET A 20 10.77 10.60 1.08
C MET A 20 9.55 10.06 1.81
N TYR A 21 9.61 8.78 2.20
CA TYR A 21 8.54 8.05 2.88
C TYR A 21 9.10 7.45 4.17
N PRO A 22 9.26 8.26 5.23
CA PRO A 22 9.82 7.79 6.49
C PRO A 22 8.90 6.74 7.13
N PRO A 23 9.43 5.57 7.54
CA PRO A 23 8.66 4.56 8.25
C PRO A 23 8.14 5.09 9.61
N ALA A 24 7.01 4.54 10.06
CA ALA A 24 6.45 4.84 11.37
C ALA A 24 7.45 4.53 12.49
N THR A 25 7.48 5.38 13.53
CA THR A 25 8.41 5.23 14.66
C THR A 25 8.17 3.94 15.46
N TRP A 26 6.93 3.44 15.48
CA TRP A 26 6.49 2.23 16.18
C TRP A 26 6.43 0.97 15.31
N ARG A 27 6.99 1.01 14.09
CA ARG A 27 6.99 -0.13 13.17
C ARG A 27 7.62 -1.39 13.78
N ALA A 28 7.11 -2.55 13.38
CA ALA A 28 7.65 -3.85 13.81
C ALA A 28 8.90 -4.29 13.02
N TYR A 29 9.19 -3.65 11.90
CA TYR A 29 10.33 -3.97 11.03
C TYR A 29 10.76 -2.75 10.23
N ASP A 30 12.03 -2.73 9.80
CA ASP A 30 12.57 -1.74 8.89
C ASP A 30 12.31 -2.15 7.43
N PRO A 31 11.50 -1.39 6.67
CA PRO A 31 11.25 -1.74 5.28
C PRO A 31 12.50 -1.51 4.42
N VAL A 32 12.84 -2.51 3.62
CA VAL A 32 13.86 -2.36 2.57
C VAL A 32 13.19 -1.70 1.36
N PRO A 33 13.78 -0.63 0.78
CA PRO A 33 13.18 0.05 -0.36
C PRO A 33 13.00 -0.90 -1.55
N LEU A 34 11.75 -1.05 -1.98
CA LEU A 34 11.31 -1.83 -3.12
C LEU A 34 10.12 -1.10 -3.74
N GLY A 35 10.46 -0.16 -4.62
CA GLY A 35 9.50 0.71 -5.28
C GLY A 35 8.79 0.07 -6.48
N LEU A 36 7.93 0.87 -7.09
CA LEU A 36 7.10 0.48 -8.24
C LEU A 36 7.91 -0.10 -9.41
N ASP A 37 9.05 0.52 -9.76
CA ASP A 37 9.92 0.06 -10.86
C ASP A 37 10.38 -1.39 -10.70
N ARG A 38 10.62 -1.82 -9.45
CA ARG A 38 11.01 -3.21 -9.19
C ARG A 38 9.79 -4.12 -9.29
N TYR A 39 8.66 -3.71 -8.74
CA TYR A 39 7.42 -4.47 -8.82
C TYR A 39 7.00 -4.70 -10.28
N ASP A 40 6.98 -3.68 -11.13
CA ASP A 40 6.50 -3.81 -12.50
C ASP A 40 7.36 -4.77 -13.34
N LYS A 41 8.67 -4.86 -13.07
CA LYS A 41 9.56 -5.87 -13.67
C LYS A 41 9.15 -7.30 -13.28
N GLU A 42 8.84 -7.51 -12.01
CA GLU A 42 8.39 -8.84 -11.53
C GLU A 42 6.98 -9.17 -12.01
N ALA A 43 6.07 -8.19 -12.00
CA ALA A 43 4.71 -8.34 -12.52
C ALA A 43 4.71 -8.73 -14.00
N ALA A 44 5.55 -8.08 -14.81
CA ALA A 44 5.74 -8.43 -16.23
C ALA A 44 6.29 -9.85 -16.39
N ARG A 45 7.26 -10.25 -15.56
CA ARG A 45 7.85 -11.60 -15.58
C ARG A 45 6.85 -12.69 -15.18
N MET A 46 5.93 -12.38 -14.26
CA MET A 46 4.89 -13.30 -13.77
C MET A 46 3.60 -13.28 -14.60
N GLY A 47 3.40 -12.24 -15.42
CA GLY A 47 2.23 -12.06 -16.27
C GLY A 47 1.04 -11.35 -15.61
N PHE A 48 1.26 -10.62 -14.50
CA PHE A 48 0.21 -9.85 -13.84
C PHE A 48 -0.11 -8.55 -14.60
N ALA A 49 -1.37 -8.38 -14.99
CA ALA A 49 -1.83 -7.18 -15.67
C ALA A 49 -2.39 -6.12 -14.70
N ARG A 50 -2.81 -6.54 -13.50
CA ARG A 50 -3.44 -5.68 -12.50
C ARG A 50 -2.82 -5.91 -11.12
N VAL A 51 -2.88 -4.91 -10.25
CA VAL A 51 -2.41 -5.01 -8.86
C VAL A 51 -3.36 -4.32 -7.89
N VAL A 52 -3.42 -4.85 -6.68
CA VAL A 52 -3.91 -4.14 -5.50
C VAL A 52 -2.73 -3.87 -4.57
N PHE A 53 -2.35 -2.59 -4.44
CA PHE A 53 -1.38 -2.17 -3.43
C PHE A 53 -2.07 -2.03 -2.08
N VAL A 54 -1.57 -2.75 -1.10
CA VAL A 54 -2.08 -2.74 0.27
C VAL A 54 -1.12 -1.92 1.13
N GLN A 55 -1.63 -1.00 1.93
CA GLN A 55 -0.82 -0.22 2.84
C GLN A 55 -0.12 -1.12 3.88
N PRO A 56 1.23 -1.14 3.93
CA PRO A 56 1.98 -1.94 4.89
C PRO A 56 1.95 -1.30 6.28
N SER A 57 2.02 -2.11 7.34
CA SER A 57 2.04 -1.59 8.72
C SER A 57 3.28 -0.75 9.04
N ALA A 58 4.37 -0.87 8.28
CA ALA A 58 5.59 -0.09 8.47
C ALA A 58 5.38 1.42 8.27
N TYR A 59 4.36 1.84 7.53
CA TYR A 59 4.01 3.24 7.31
C TYR A 59 2.81 3.71 8.15
N GLY A 60 2.20 2.82 8.95
CA GLY A 60 1.01 3.17 9.72
C GLY A 60 -0.12 3.71 8.83
N THR A 61 -0.65 4.88 9.20
CA THR A 61 -1.73 5.60 8.49
C THR A 61 -1.23 6.58 7.44
N ASP A 62 0.10 6.72 7.26
CA ASP A 62 0.66 7.50 6.16
C ASP A 62 0.60 6.68 4.86
N ASN A 63 -0.45 6.92 4.08
CA ASN A 63 -0.71 6.24 2.82
C ASN A 63 0.07 6.83 1.63
N SER A 64 0.90 7.87 1.83
CA SER A 64 1.49 8.67 0.75
C SER A 64 2.30 7.85 -0.26
N CYS A 65 3.09 6.88 0.22
CA CYS A 65 3.89 6.00 -0.65
C CYS A 65 3.01 5.13 -1.56
N MET A 66 1.96 4.51 -1.00
CA MET A 66 1.00 3.72 -1.76
C MET A 66 0.26 4.60 -2.78
N LEU A 67 -0.21 5.78 -2.38
CA LEU A 67 -0.93 6.70 -3.26
C LEU A 67 -0.06 7.18 -4.43
N ALA A 68 1.22 7.46 -4.19
CA ALA A 68 2.16 7.81 -5.24
C ALA A 68 2.34 6.66 -6.25
N ALA A 69 2.40 5.41 -5.78
CA ALA A 69 2.47 4.24 -6.64
C ALA A 69 1.19 4.04 -7.48
N LEU A 70 0.00 4.31 -6.92
CA LEU A 70 -1.25 4.28 -7.68
C LEU A 70 -1.28 5.33 -8.78
N LEU A 71 -0.87 6.56 -8.47
CA LEU A 71 -0.79 7.63 -9.44
C LEU A 71 0.16 7.28 -10.60
N ALA A 72 1.34 6.74 -10.27
CA ALA A 72 2.35 6.40 -11.26
C ALA A 72 1.96 5.18 -12.12
N ARG A 73 1.33 4.15 -11.53
CA ARG A 73 0.93 2.93 -12.25
C ARG A 73 -0.37 3.08 -13.04
N GLY A 74 -1.24 4.01 -12.61
CA GLY A 74 -2.46 4.36 -13.31
C GLY A 74 -3.58 3.31 -13.19
N PRO A 75 -4.47 3.20 -14.20
CA PRO A 75 -5.81 2.61 -14.06
C PRO A 75 -5.84 1.09 -13.80
N THR A 76 -4.72 0.39 -13.99
CA THR A 76 -4.58 -1.05 -13.72
C THR A 76 -4.18 -1.34 -12.27
N SER A 77 -4.12 -0.32 -11.42
CA SER A 77 -3.82 -0.44 -9.99
C SER A 77 -4.98 0.03 -9.11
N ARG A 78 -5.13 -0.57 -7.93
CA ARG A 78 -6.05 -0.12 -6.87
C ARG A 78 -5.38 -0.18 -5.51
N GLY A 79 -5.85 0.64 -4.57
CA GLY A 79 -5.29 0.75 -3.23
C GLY A 79 -6.18 0.16 -2.14
N VAL A 80 -5.56 -0.32 -1.06
CA VAL A 80 -6.21 -0.57 0.23
C VAL A 80 -5.46 0.24 1.29
N ALA A 81 -6.09 1.30 1.79
CA ALA A 81 -5.49 2.23 2.73
C ALA A 81 -5.55 1.72 4.18
N VAL A 82 -4.78 2.33 5.08
CA VAL A 82 -4.98 2.25 6.53
C VAL A 82 -5.45 3.61 7.02
N ILE A 83 -6.50 3.63 7.82
CA ILE A 83 -7.08 4.82 8.45
C ILE A 83 -7.18 4.60 9.97
N ASP A 84 -7.40 5.68 10.71
CA ASP A 84 -7.58 5.71 12.17
C ASP A 84 -8.63 6.76 12.58
N ASP A 85 -8.85 6.89 13.89
CA ASP A 85 -9.79 7.86 14.47
C ASP A 85 -9.40 9.33 14.22
N ALA A 86 -8.16 9.59 13.81
CA ALA A 86 -7.68 10.93 13.46
C ALA A 86 -7.83 11.24 11.96
N THR A 87 -8.26 10.26 11.14
CA THR A 87 -8.42 10.44 9.70
C THR A 87 -9.59 11.37 9.41
N SER A 88 -9.32 12.50 8.74
CA SER A 88 -10.34 13.51 8.45
C SER A 88 -11.34 13.07 7.38
N GLU A 89 -12.56 13.62 7.42
CA GLU A 89 -13.57 13.40 6.38
C GLU A 89 -13.06 13.75 4.98
N THR A 90 -12.28 14.84 4.86
CA THR A 90 -11.63 15.22 3.60
C THR A 90 -10.72 14.10 3.09
N THR A 91 -9.95 13.46 3.97
CA THR A 91 -9.09 12.34 3.58
C THR A 91 -9.92 11.15 3.11
N LEU A 92 -11.04 10.85 3.77
CA LEU A 92 -11.95 9.78 3.35
C LEU A 92 -12.57 10.02 1.96
N VAL A 93 -12.73 11.28 1.55
CA VAL A 93 -13.17 11.65 0.18
C VAL A 93 -12.03 11.54 -0.83
N VAL A 94 -10.80 11.92 -0.45
CA VAL A 94 -9.63 11.91 -1.34
C VAL A 94 -9.16 10.49 -1.65
N LEU A 95 -9.19 9.58 -0.67
CA LEU A 95 -8.67 8.22 -0.84
C LEU A 95 -9.31 7.46 -2.02
N PRO A 96 -10.65 7.41 -2.17
CA PRO A 96 -11.28 6.81 -3.34
C PRO A 96 -10.93 7.50 -4.66
N ALA A 97 -10.88 8.83 -4.68
CA ALA A 97 -10.52 9.60 -5.87
C ALA A 97 -9.08 9.31 -6.33
N ALA A 98 -8.18 8.99 -5.40
CA ALA A 98 -6.81 8.57 -5.65
C ALA A 98 -6.66 7.07 -5.99
N GLY A 99 -7.76 6.31 -6.12
CA GLY A 99 -7.75 4.91 -6.55
C GLY A 99 -7.79 3.88 -5.43
N THR A 100 -8.01 4.29 -4.18
CA THR A 100 -8.26 3.37 -3.05
C THR A 100 -9.68 2.79 -3.14
N ILE A 101 -9.86 1.52 -2.83
CA ILE A 101 -11.16 0.82 -2.90
C ILE A 101 -11.57 0.14 -1.59
N GLY A 102 -10.76 0.28 -0.55
CA GLY A 102 -11.04 -0.32 0.75
C GLY A 102 -10.01 0.10 1.80
N VAL A 103 -10.24 -0.38 3.01
CA VAL A 103 -9.37 -0.15 4.17
C VAL A 103 -8.89 -1.47 4.76
N ARG A 104 -7.68 -1.46 5.31
CA ARG A 104 -7.07 -2.60 5.99
C ARG A 104 -7.15 -2.41 7.49
N LEU A 105 -7.79 -3.37 8.17
CA LEU A 105 -7.75 -3.50 9.62
C LEU A 105 -6.69 -4.55 9.99
N ASN A 106 -5.64 -4.14 10.70
CA ASN A 106 -4.62 -5.07 11.17
C ASN A 106 -4.87 -5.43 12.64
N LEU A 107 -5.50 -6.59 12.86
CA LEU A 107 -5.84 -7.11 14.18
C LEU A 107 -4.72 -7.93 14.83
N GLY A 108 -3.66 -8.25 14.08
CA GLY A 108 -2.44 -8.83 14.62
C GLY A 108 -1.69 -7.78 15.41
N GLY A 109 -1.34 -8.07 16.68
CA GLY A 109 -0.77 -7.11 17.62
C GLY A 109 0.50 -6.43 17.10
N ASN A 110 0.37 -5.19 16.61
CA ASN A 110 1.49 -4.39 16.12
C ASN A 110 2.10 -3.52 17.23
N GLY A 111 2.22 -4.03 18.45
CA GLY A 111 2.80 -3.26 19.56
C GLY A 111 2.00 -2.00 19.96
N ILE A 112 0.74 -1.86 19.51
CA ILE A 112 -0.19 -0.87 20.07
C ILE A 112 -0.52 -1.35 21.49
N PRO A 113 -0.17 -0.58 22.55
CA PRO A 113 -0.57 -0.93 23.90
C PRO A 113 -2.09 -1.05 23.94
N ARG A 114 -2.60 -2.17 24.47
CA ARG A 114 -4.02 -2.24 24.81
C ARG A 114 -4.29 -1.14 25.84
N PRO A 115 -5.34 -0.30 25.66
CA PRO A 115 -5.81 0.54 26.76
C PRO A 115 -6.14 -0.37 27.95
N ALA A 116 -5.75 0.07 29.15
CA ALA A 116 -5.99 -0.63 30.40
C ALA A 116 -7.49 -0.82 30.67
#